data_AF-A0A9D5SI98-F1
#
_entry.id   AF-A0A9D5SI98-F1
#
_cell.length_a   1.000
_cell.length_b   1.000
_cell.length_c   1.000
_cell.angle_alpha   90.00
_cell.angle_beta   90.00
_cell.angle_gamma   90.00
#
_symmetry.space_group_name_H-M   'P 1'
#
loop_
_entity.id
_entity.type
_entity.pdbx_description
1 polymer ?
#
loop_
_entity_poly.entity_id
_entity_poly.type
_entity_poly.pdbx_seq_one_letter_code
_entity_poly.pdbx_strand_id
1 'polypeptide(L)'
;MINKVVFLLLSELFLLLVQLMLGSLGWPLPLALMGVFYFTLAYGRSWGIAGAMIVGMVLAVLYGGSWNLLHIAVDPLLVCYLDWWISRHDESVTADFWQPGAVAAVAGALPALAAMIELWQSSGSLPGSWYMLLLDLAWSATISSGIFMLILLLGEAFGEYLGLPRFLNRKVRK
;
A
#
# COMPACT_ATOMS: atom_id res chain seq x y z
N MET A 1 -15.44 -2.82 18.80
CA MET A 1 -15.05 -1.75 17.85
C MET A 1 -13.66 -1.23 18.16
N ILE A 2 -13.38 -0.85 19.41
CA ILE A 2 -12.06 -0.36 19.88
C ILE A 2 -10.89 -1.30 19.51
N ASN A 3 -11.00 -2.61 19.76
CA ASN A 3 -9.91 -3.55 19.47
C ASN A 3 -9.50 -3.58 17.99
N LYS A 4 -10.43 -3.30 17.06
CA LYS A 4 -10.16 -3.26 15.61
C LYS A 4 -9.40 -2.01 15.21
N VAL A 5 -9.77 -0.87 15.79
CA VAL A 5 -9.08 0.42 15.58
C VAL A 5 -7.66 0.35 16.11
N VAL A 6 -7.49 -0.16 17.34
CA VAL A 6 -6.18 -0.29 17.99
C VAL A 6 -5.27 -1.23 17.20
N PHE A 7 -5.79 -2.37 16.76
CA PHE A 7 -5.02 -3.30 15.93
C PHE A 7 -4.62 -2.68 14.59
N LEU A 8 -5.54 -2.01 13.90
CA LEU A 8 -5.25 -1.29 12.65
C LEU A 8 -4.11 -0.28 12.85
N LEU A 9 -4.24 0.60 13.83
CA LEU A 9 -3.22 1.62 14.10
C LEU A 9 -1.87 1.02 14.47
N LEU A 10 -1.83 -0.01 15.32
CA LEU A 10 -0.57 -0.63 15.73
C LEU A 10 0.12 -1.36 14.58
N SER A 11 -0.65 -2.06 13.75
CA SER A 11 -0.11 -2.77 12.59
C SER A 11 0.37 -1.83 11.50
N GLU A 12 -0.37 -0.75 11.20
CA GLU A 12 0.07 0.29 10.27
C GLU A 12 1.29 1.01 10.79
N LEU A 13 1.33 1.36 12.08
CA LEU A 13 2.51 1.96 12.70
C LEU A 13 3.73 1.03 12.62
N PHE A 14 3.54 -0.26 12.86
CA PHE A 14 4.60 -1.26 12.74
C PHE A 14 5.10 -1.39 11.31
N LEU A 15 4.21 -1.51 10.32
CA LEU A 15 4.57 -1.61 8.90
C LEU A 15 5.27 -0.34 8.42
N LEU A 16 4.81 0.83 8.87
CA LEU A 16 5.48 2.10 8.61
C LEU A 16 6.87 2.15 9.24
N LEU A 17 7.02 1.71 10.50
CA LEU A 17 8.31 1.65 11.17
C LEU A 17 9.29 0.74 10.42
N VAL A 18 8.83 -0.45 10.00
CA VAL A 18 9.63 -1.37 9.18
C VAL A 18 10.00 -0.70 7.85
N GLN A 19 9.05 -0.03 7.19
CA GLN A 19 9.31 0.70 5.95
C GLN A 19 10.38 1.78 6.15
N LEU A 20 10.36 2.53 7.25
CA LEU A 20 11.38 3.52 7.57
C LEU A 20 12.74 2.88 7.90
N MET A 21 12.76 1.75 8.60
CA MET A 21 13.98 1.00 8.90
C MET A 21 14.67 0.44 7.65
N LEU A 22 13.92 0.18 6.58
CA LEU A 22 14.46 -0.23 5.29
C LEU A 22 15.17 0.93 4.55
N GLY A 23 15.09 2.17 5.05
CA GLY A 23 15.79 3.32 4.49
C GLY A 23 15.42 3.54 3.02
N SER A 24 16.42 3.57 2.13
CA SER A 24 16.20 3.74 0.68
C SER A 24 15.44 2.57 0.04
N LEU A 25 15.41 1.39 0.66
CA LEU A 25 14.59 0.25 0.23
C LEU A 25 13.13 0.38 0.69
N GLY A 26 12.82 1.29 1.62
CA GLY A 26 11.46 1.54 2.10
C GLY A 26 10.61 2.37 1.13
N TRP A 27 11.24 3.20 0.30
CA TRP A 27 10.56 4.00 -0.71
C TRP A 27 9.88 3.15 -1.81
N PRO A 28 10.54 2.10 -2.36
CA PRO A 28 9.93 1.18 -3.32
C PRO A 28 8.96 0.15 -2.73
N LEU A 29 8.90 0.01 -1.40
CA LEU A 29 8.12 -1.00 -0.71
C LEU A 29 7.06 -0.35 0.17
N PRO A 30 5.85 -0.08 -0.35
CA PRO A 30 4.81 0.62 0.38
C PRO A 30 4.12 -0.32 1.39
N LEU A 31 4.87 -0.81 2.38
CA LEU A 31 4.42 -1.79 3.38
C LEU A 31 3.20 -1.28 4.15
N ALA A 32 3.16 0.01 4.49
CA ALA A 32 2.02 0.61 5.16
C ALA A 32 0.75 0.54 4.30
N LEU A 33 0.85 0.79 2.99
CA LEU A 33 -0.29 0.67 2.06
C LEU A 33 -0.71 -0.79 1.85
N MET A 34 0.23 -1.73 1.88
CA MET A 34 -0.10 -3.16 1.87
C MET A 34 -0.89 -3.57 3.12
N GLY A 35 -0.58 -2.97 4.29
CA GLY A 35 -1.38 -3.11 5.50
C GLY A 35 -2.82 -2.59 5.32
N VAL A 36 -2.98 -1.39 4.75
CA VAL A 36 -4.29 -0.80 4.42
C VAL A 36 -5.14 -1.74 3.54
N PHE A 37 -4.51 -2.43 2.59
CA PHE A 37 -5.17 -3.41 1.74
C PHE A 37 -5.68 -4.63 2.52
N TYR A 38 -4.88 -5.17 3.45
CA TYR A 38 -5.36 -6.20 4.37
C TYR A 38 -6.59 -5.70 5.16
N PHE A 39 -6.58 -4.48 5.66
CA PHE A 39 -7.72 -3.92 6.40
C PHE A 39 -8.97 -3.74 5.53
N THR A 40 -8.78 -3.32 4.28
CA THR A 40 -9.86 -3.22 3.28
C THR A 40 -10.54 -4.58 3.08
N LEU A 41 -9.73 -5.64 2.94
CA LEU A 41 -10.16 -7.02 2.79
C LEU A 41 -10.85 -7.56 4.05
N ALA A 42 -10.28 -7.36 5.24
CA ALA A 42 -10.80 -7.94 6.47
C ALA A 42 -12.01 -7.17 7.06
N TYR A 43 -12.04 -5.84 6.91
CA TYR A 43 -12.98 -4.98 7.65
C TYR A 43 -13.87 -4.10 6.76
N GLY A 44 -13.54 -3.95 5.47
CA GLY A 44 -14.36 -3.21 4.51
C GLY A 44 -13.71 -1.93 4.01
N ARG A 45 -14.27 -1.41 2.90
CA ARG A 45 -13.79 -0.20 2.22
C ARG A 45 -13.64 1.01 3.14
N SER A 46 -14.58 1.24 4.06
CA SER A 46 -14.52 2.40 4.97
C SER A 46 -13.28 2.37 5.87
N TRP A 47 -12.90 1.18 6.34
CA TRP A 47 -11.68 0.98 7.15
C TRP A 47 -10.42 1.14 6.32
N GLY A 48 -10.43 0.61 5.09
CA GLY A 48 -9.35 0.83 4.13
C GLY A 48 -9.12 2.31 3.85
N ILE A 49 -10.18 3.07 3.55
CA ILE A 49 -10.07 4.51 3.25
C ILE A 49 -9.51 5.26 4.47
N ALA A 50 -10.01 4.95 5.67
CA ALA A 50 -9.50 5.59 6.89
C ALA A 50 -8.01 5.31 7.10
N GLY A 51 -7.57 4.06 6.95
CA GLY A 51 -6.15 3.68 7.01
C GLY A 51 -5.32 4.38 5.93
N ALA A 52 -5.77 4.37 4.68
CA ALA A 52 -5.11 5.06 3.57
C ALA A 52 -4.91 6.56 3.82
N MET A 53 -5.92 7.24 4.38
CA MET A 53 -5.80 8.67 4.69
C MET A 53 -4.79 8.93 5.80
N ILE A 54 -4.76 8.09 6.85
CA ILE A 54 -3.80 8.21 7.94
C ILE A 54 -2.38 7.95 7.41
N VAL A 55 -2.19 6.83 6.70
CA VAL A 55 -0.90 6.47 6.10
C VAL A 55 -0.44 7.56 5.14
N GLY A 56 -1.29 8.00 4.21
CA GLY A 56 -0.93 9.03 3.23
C GLY A 56 -0.58 10.37 3.87
N MET A 57 -1.26 10.76 4.96
CA MET A 57 -0.92 11.97 5.70
C MET A 57 0.41 11.84 6.44
N VAL A 58 0.70 10.67 7.02
CA VAL A 58 1.99 10.42 7.69
C VAL A 58 3.14 10.38 6.68
N LEU A 59 2.97 9.70 5.54
CA LEU A 59 3.97 9.68 4.46
C LEU A 59 4.21 11.09 3.90
N ALA A 60 3.16 11.90 3.74
CA ALA A 60 3.27 13.29 3.31
C ALA A 60 4.12 14.13 4.27
N VAL A 61 3.94 13.95 5.58
CA VAL A 61 4.72 14.64 6.61
C VAL A 61 6.16 14.14 6.67
N LEU A 62 6.37 12.82 6.65
CA LEU A 62 7.69 12.21 6.84
C LEU A 62 8.61 12.43 5.64
N TYR A 63 8.10 12.31 4.42
CA TYR A 63 8.93 12.47 3.23
C TYR A 63 9.04 13.92 2.75
N GLY A 64 8.14 14.80 3.21
CA GLY A 64 8.16 16.24 2.91
C GLY A 64 7.96 16.57 1.43
N GLY A 65 7.66 17.83 1.11
CA GLY A 65 7.46 18.26 -0.28
C GLY A 65 6.02 18.17 -0.79
N SER A 66 5.66 19.10 -1.68
CA SER A 66 4.30 19.31 -2.18
C SER A 66 3.70 18.08 -2.87
N TRP A 67 4.52 17.30 -3.57
CA TRP A 67 4.08 16.11 -4.29
C TRP A 67 3.70 14.95 -3.38
N ASN A 68 4.25 14.89 -2.17
CA ASN A 68 3.90 13.84 -1.22
C ASN A 68 2.51 14.07 -0.60
N LEU A 69 1.91 15.26 -0.76
CA LEU A 69 0.49 15.48 -0.49
C LEU A 69 -0.42 14.66 -1.42
N LEU A 70 0.07 14.21 -2.60
CA LEU A 70 -0.70 13.34 -3.48
C LEU A 70 -1.08 12.03 -2.82
N HIS A 71 -0.29 11.51 -1.87
CA HIS A 71 -0.63 10.30 -1.13
C HIS A 71 -2.00 10.39 -0.45
N ILE A 72 -2.37 11.58 0.05
CA ILE A 72 -3.68 11.81 0.69
C ILE A 72 -4.84 11.56 -0.28
N ALA A 73 -4.64 11.75 -1.58
CA ALA A 73 -5.66 11.53 -2.61
C ALA A 73 -5.50 10.17 -3.33
N VAL A 74 -4.27 9.76 -3.64
CA VAL A 74 -3.95 8.54 -4.39
C VAL A 74 -4.22 7.29 -3.54
N ASP A 75 -3.85 7.31 -2.26
CA ASP A 75 -3.94 6.12 -1.41
C ASP A 75 -5.41 5.71 -1.15
N PRO A 76 -6.37 6.63 -0.92
CA PRO A 76 -7.79 6.26 -0.87
C PRO A 76 -8.35 5.75 -2.20
N LEU A 77 -7.86 6.25 -3.34
CA LEU A 77 -8.27 5.76 -4.65
C LEU A 77 -7.79 4.33 -4.89
N LEU A 78 -6.60 3.97 -4.40
CA LEU A 78 -6.11 2.58 -4.40
C LEU A 78 -7.03 1.64 -3.64
N VAL A 79 -7.55 2.08 -2.49
CA VAL A 79 -8.53 1.29 -1.73
C VAL A 79 -9.81 1.10 -2.51
N CYS A 80 -10.27 2.13 -3.22
CA CYS A 80 -11.45 2.03 -4.08
C CYS A 80 -11.21 1.07 -5.26
N TYR A 81 -10.03 1.11 -5.86
CA TYR A 81 -9.59 0.15 -6.89
C TYR A 81 -9.56 -1.27 -6.34
N LEU A 82 -8.97 -1.48 -5.15
CA LEU A 82 -8.88 -2.78 -4.53
C LEU A 82 -10.28 -3.36 -4.23
N ASP A 83 -11.17 -2.56 -3.63
CA ASP A 83 -12.55 -2.95 -3.33
C ASP A 83 -13.30 -3.34 -4.61
N TRP A 84 -13.16 -2.55 -5.68
CA TRP A 84 -13.70 -2.89 -7.00
C TRP A 84 -13.10 -4.18 -7.56
N TRP A 85 -11.77 -4.35 -7.47
CA TRP A 85 -11.08 -5.53 -7.99
C TRP A 85 -11.54 -6.80 -7.27
N ILE A 86 -11.65 -6.76 -5.93
CA ILE A 86 -12.18 -7.86 -5.11
C ILE A 86 -13.63 -8.18 -5.49
N SER A 87 -14.46 -7.16 -5.75
CA SER A 87 -15.86 -7.41 -6.15
C SER A 87 -16.00 -8.19 -7.47
N ARG A 88 -14.92 -8.26 -8.26
CA ARG A 88 -14.87 -8.87 -9.59
C ARG A 88 -14.10 -10.19 -9.63
N HIS A 89 -13.32 -10.52 -8.59
CA HIS A 89 -12.47 -11.71 -8.54
C HIS A 89 -12.84 -12.57 -7.32
N ASP A 90 -12.89 -13.89 -7.48
CA ASP A 90 -13.22 -14.79 -6.37
C ASP A 90 -12.11 -14.76 -5.32
N GLU A 91 -12.44 -14.38 -4.08
CA GLU A 91 -11.51 -14.24 -2.95
C GLU A 91 -10.77 -15.55 -2.61
N SER A 92 -11.21 -16.69 -3.17
CA SER A 92 -10.58 -18.01 -3.02
C SER A 92 -9.25 -18.15 -3.79
N VAL A 93 -8.98 -17.28 -4.77
CA VAL A 93 -7.80 -17.37 -5.62
C VAL A 93 -6.73 -16.41 -5.10
N THR A 94 -5.96 -16.86 -4.12
CA THR A 94 -4.77 -16.13 -3.63
C THR A 94 -3.75 -15.86 -4.74
N ALA A 95 -3.73 -16.67 -5.80
CA ALA A 95 -2.80 -16.55 -6.91
C ALA A 95 -2.91 -15.22 -7.68
N ASP A 96 -4.06 -14.55 -7.70
CA ASP A 96 -4.25 -13.30 -8.46
C ASP A 96 -3.90 -12.02 -7.65
N PHE A 97 -3.59 -12.16 -6.36
CA PHE A 97 -3.29 -11.01 -5.48
C PHE A 97 -1.97 -10.31 -5.79
N TRP A 98 -1.16 -10.81 -6.74
CA TRP A 98 0.00 -10.08 -7.25
C TRP A 98 -0.39 -8.74 -7.89
N GLN A 99 -1.58 -8.65 -8.51
CA GLN A 99 -2.03 -7.44 -9.20
C GLN A 99 -2.24 -6.26 -8.24
N PRO A 100 -3.01 -6.38 -7.13
CA PRO A 100 -3.05 -5.35 -6.10
C PRO A 100 -1.67 -4.94 -5.56
N GLY A 101 -0.76 -5.89 -5.33
CA GLY A 101 0.60 -5.61 -4.87
C GLY A 101 1.41 -4.75 -5.86
N ALA A 102 1.32 -5.07 -7.15
CA ALA A 102 1.93 -4.27 -8.21
C ALA A 102 1.31 -2.87 -8.31
N VAL A 103 -0.01 -2.75 -8.20
CA VAL A 103 -0.72 -1.46 -8.24
C VAL A 103 -0.36 -0.58 -7.04
N ALA A 104 -0.23 -1.14 -5.84
CA ALA A 104 0.28 -0.40 -4.67
C ALA A 104 1.70 0.13 -4.90
N ALA A 105 2.59 -0.68 -5.50
CA ALA A 105 3.96 -0.26 -5.79
C ALA A 105 4.00 0.92 -6.77
N VAL A 106 3.21 0.85 -7.85
CA VAL A 106 3.10 1.93 -8.83
C VAL A 106 2.58 3.20 -8.16
N ALA A 107 1.55 3.08 -7.32
CA ALA A 107 0.96 4.23 -6.66
C ALA A 107 1.88 4.84 -5.60
N GLY A 108 2.64 4.01 -4.87
CA GLY A 108 3.70 4.47 -3.97
C GLY A 108 4.81 5.25 -4.70
N ALA A 109 5.06 4.91 -5.96
CA ALA A 109 6.09 5.55 -6.79
C ALA A 109 5.59 6.76 -7.61
N LEU A 110 4.28 7.01 -7.68
CA LEU A 110 3.71 8.15 -8.42
C LEU A 110 4.25 9.51 -7.94
N PRO A 111 4.37 9.78 -6.62
CA PRO A 111 4.91 11.06 -6.14
C PRO A 111 6.39 11.25 -6.51
N ALA A 112 7.18 10.17 -6.52
CA ALA A 112 8.57 10.20 -6.96
C ALA A 112 8.67 10.49 -8.48
N LEU A 113 7.78 9.88 -9.28
CA LEU A 113 7.71 10.16 -10.71
C LEU A 113 7.29 11.61 -10.99
N ALA A 114 6.31 12.14 -10.26
CA ALA A 114 5.85 13.52 -10.41
C ALA A 114 6.94 14.54 -10.07
N ALA A 115 7.69 14.32 -8.98
CA ALA A 115 8.84 15.14 -8.62
C ALA A 115 9.94 15.12 -9.71
N MET A 116 10.16 13.96 -10.36
CA MET A 116 11.11 13.86 -11.47
C MET A 116 10.66 14.65 -12.70
N ILE A 117 9.37 14.61 -13.04
CA ILE A 117 8.80 15.35 -14.17
C ILE A 117 8.97 16.86 -13.97
N GLU A 118 8.73 17.37 -12.76
CA GLU A 118 9.00 18.78 -12.46
C GLU A 118 10.49 19.13 -12.60
N LEU A 119 11.38 18.27 -12.10
CA LEU A 119 12.82 18.49 -12.22
C LEU A 119 13.22 18.60 -13.70
N TRP A 120 12.68 17.72 -14.55
CA TRP A 120 12.91 17.76 -16.00
C TRP A 120 12.37 19.04 -16.64
N GLN A 121 11.15 19.46 -16.28
CA GLN A 121 10.56 20.69 -16.78
C GLN A 121 11.37 21.93 -16.38
N SER A 122 11.99 21.92 -15.20
CA SER A 122 12.79 23.04 -14.71
C SER A 122 14.22 23.09 -15.29
N SER A 123 14.84 21.93 -15.56
CA SER A 123 16.23 21.82 -16.00
C SER A 123 16.41 21.60 -17.51
N GLY A 124 15.33 21.30 -18.25
CA GLY A 124 15.36 20.98 -19.68
C GLY A 124 16.05 19.66 -20.04
N SER A 125 16.50 18.88 -19.04
CA SER A 125 17.18 17.60 -19.25
C SER A 125 16.66 16.56 -18.28
N LEU A 126 16.34 15.37 -18.80
CA LEU A 126 16.08 14.22 -17.94
C LEU A 126 17.40 13.88 -17.24
N PRO A 127 17.41 13.70 -15.91
CA PRO A 127 18.57 13.14 -15.24
C PRO A 127 18.99 11.87 -15.97
N GLY A 128 20.29 11.68 -16.23
CA GLY A 128 20.78 10.49 -16.94
C GLY A 128 20.34 9.16 -16.31
N SER A 129 19.88 9.20 -15.05
CA SER A 129 19.35 8.09 -14.26
C SER A 129 17.85 7.79 -14.44
N TRP A 130 17.12 8.43 -15.37
CA TRP A 130 15.67 8.19 -15.54
C TRP A 130 15.34 6.71 -15.84
N TYR A 131 16.22 6.00 -16.57
CA TYR A 131 16.06 4.58 -16.85
C TYR A 131 16.28 3.72 -15.59
N MET A 132 17.14 4.16 -14.66
CA MET A 132 17.32 3.49 -13.37
C MET A 132 16.06 3.62 -12.51
N LEU A 133 15.37 4.75 -12.58
CA LEU A 133 14.08 4.93 -11.91
C LEU A 133 13.00 3.99 -12.45
N LEU A 134 12.94 3.75 -13.76
CA LEU A 134 12.01 2.77 -14.33
C LEU A 134 12.35 1.33 -13.93
N LEU A 135 13.65 1.01 -13.86
CA LEU A 135 14.11 -0.29 -13.37
C LEU A 135 13.79 -0.46 -11.89
N ASP A 136 14.00 0.58 -11.07
CA ASP A 136 13.62 0.59 -9.66
C ASP A 136 12.11 0.43 -9.53
N LEU A 137 11.29 1.07 -10.36
CA LEU A 137 9.83 0.95 -10.33
C LEU A 137 9.37 -0.47 -10.71
N ALA A 138 9.97 -1.08 -11.73
CA ALA A 138 9.67 -2.44 -12.15
C ALA A 138 10.10 -3.47 -11.09
N TRP A 139 11.28 -3.27 -10.49
CA TRP A 139 11.79 -4.06 -9.38
C TRP A 139 10.88 -3.93 -8.15
N SER A 140 10.48 -2.71 -7.82
CA SER A 140 9.53 -2.38 -6.74
C SER A 140 8.21 -3.11 -6.93
N ALA A 141 7.64 -3.05 -8.13
CA ALA A 141 6.38 -3.73 -8.44
C ALA A 141 6.51 -5.25 -8.29
N THR A 142 7.64 -5.82 -8.73
CA THR A 142 7.90 -7.26 -8.64
C THR A 142 8.05 -7.72 -7.19
N ILE A 143 8.89 -7.06 -6.40
CA ILE A 143 9.05 -7.42 -4.98
C ILE A 143 7.77 -7.15 -4.21
N SER A 144 7.14 -5.99 -4.43
CA SER A 144 5.90 -5.61 -3.75
C SER A 144 4.79 -6.62 -3.97
N SER A 145 4.70 -7.21 -5.17
CA SER A 145 3.76 -8.29 -5.45
C SER A 145 4.00 -9.52 -4.57
N GLY A 146 5.26 -9.91 -4.38
CA GLY A 146 5.64 -11.03 -3.51
C GLY A 146 5.46 -10.72 -2.02
N ILE A 147 5.91 -9.55 -1.57
CA ILE A 147 5.78 -9.12 -0.17
C ILE A 147 4.31 -8.90 0.20
N PHE A 148 3.50 -8.39 -0.72
CA PHE A 148 2.07 -8.21 -0.48
C PHE A 148 1.38 -9.53 -0.14
N MET A 149 1.69 -10.62 -0.85
CA MET A 149 1.18 -11.95 -0.48
C MET A 149 1.62 -12.37 0.92
N LEU A 150 2.88 -12.14 1.28
CA LEU A 150 3.38 -12.45 2.63
C LEU A 150 2.64 -11.64 3.70
N ILE A 151 2.38 -10.35 3.46
CA ILE A 151 1.63 -9.49 4.39
C ILE A 151 0.20 -9.99 4.55
N LEU A 152 -0.48 -10.41 3.48
CA LEU A 152 -1.80 -11.00 3.57
C LEU A 152 -1.78 -12.29 4.41
N LEU A 153 -0.85 -13.20 4.14
CA LEU A 153 -0.73 -14.46 4.88
C LEU A 153 -0.39 -14.24 6.36
N LEU A 154 0.53 -13.33 6.66
CA LEU A 154 0.87 -12.95 8.03
C LEU A 154 -0.33 -12.29 8.72
N GLY A 155 -1.03 -11.40 8.03
CA GLY A 155 -2.24 -10.77 8.53
C GLY A 155 -3.34 -11.79 8.86
N GLU A 156 -3.52 -12.83 8.05
CA GLU A 156 -4.42 -13.94 8.36
C GLU A 156 -3.99 -14.70 9.62
N ALA A 157 -2.71 -15.05 9.73
CA ALA A 157 -2.18 -15.80 10.87
C ALA A 157 -2.31 -15.00 12.19
N PHE A 158 -1.97 -13.70 12.16
CA PHE A 158 -2.18 -12.81 13.30
C PHE A 158 -3.67 -12.61 13.60
N GLY A 159 -4.50 -12.48 12.56
CA GLY A 159 -5.94 -12.38 12.70
C GLY A 159 -6.53 -13.61 13.40
N GLU A 160 -6.10 -14.81 13.03
CA GLU A 160 -6.49 -16.06 13.67
C GLU A 160 -6.03 -16.14 15.14
N TYR A 161 -4.76 -15.83 15.41
CA TYR A 161 -4.21 -15.82 16.77
C TYR A 161 -4.95 -14.85 17.70
N LEU A 162 -5.36 -13.69 17.19
CA LEU A 162 -6.04 -12.64 17.95
C LEU A 162 -7.58 -12.75 17.93
N GLY A 163 -8.14 -13.77 17.26
CA GLY A 163 -9.60 -13.94 17.12
C GLY A 163 -10.28 -12.81 16.32
N LEU A 164 -9.55 -12.18 15.39
CA LEU A 164 -10.02 -11.10 14.54
C LEU A 164 -10.66 -11.61 13.23
N PRO A 165 -11.49 -10.80 12.55
CA PRO A 165 -12.07 -11.14 11.25
C PRO A 165 -10.99 -11.48 10.22
N ARG A 166 -11.13 -12.64 9.59
CA ARG A 166 -10.27 -13.15 8.51
C ARG A 166 -10.83 -12.75 7.16
N PHE A 167 -9.96 -12.46 6.18
CA PHE A 167 -10.40 -12.14 4.82
C PHE A 167 -10.79 -13.41 4.04
N LEU A 168 -10.15 -14.56 4.28
CA LEU A 168 -10.51 -15.82 3.61
C LEU A 168 -11.88 -16.39 4.03
N ASN A 169 -12.45 -15.90 5.14
CA ASN A 169 -13.75 -16.34 5.68
C ASN A 169 -14.90 -15.35 5.42
N ARG A 170 -14.71 -14.36 4.55
CA ARG A 170 -15.70 -13.29 4.32
C ARG A 170 -17.04 -13.77 3.73
N LYS A 171 -17.08 -14.95 3.09
CA LYS A 171 -18.31 -15.58 2.55
C LYS A 171 -19.41 -15.84 3.61
N VAL A 172 -19.15 -15.70 4.90
CA VAL A 172 -20.14 -15.84 5.98
C VAL A 172 -20.92 -14.54 6.28
N ARG A 173 -20.58 -13.41 5.65
CA ARG A 173 -21.34 -12.15 5.78
C ARG A 173 -22.00 -11.74 4.46
N LYS A 174 -23.13 -12.36 4.17
CA LYS A 174 -24.23 -11.70 3.47
C LYS A 174 -25.35 -11.45 4.48
#